data_AF-A0AAD7GMZ8-F1
#
_entry.id   AF-A0AAD7GMZ8-F1
#
_cell.length_a   1.000
_cell.length_b   1.000
_cell.length_c   1.000
_cell.angle_alpha   90.00
_cell.angle_beta   90.00
_cell.angle_gamma   90.00
#
_symmetry.space_group_name_H-M   'P 1'
#
loop_
_entity.id
_entity.type
_entity.pdbx_description
1 polymer ?
#
loop_
_entity_poly.entity_id
_entity_poly.type
_entity_poly.pdbx_seq_one_letter_code
_entity_poly.pdbx_strand_id
1 'polypeptide(L)'
;FGCSAIEDAHHVFVECWRYREWRSKAAEELVRTTTMKLEEKGVEEAARKGLLTAAKSLFRRDDDVWPLKQPFYYLGHIPPLDDFLPADAVDNTISRERLLHHIAADWHLKAI
;
A
#
# COMPACT_ATOMS: atom_id res chain seq x y z
N PHE A 1 -18.18 24.61 -7.49
CA PHE A 1 -18.89 23.48 -6.86
C PHE A 1 -17.88 22.44 -6.45
N GLY A 2 -17.57 22.47 -5.15
CA GLY A 2 -16.58 21.65 -4.49
C GLY A 2 -17.28 20.63 -3.61
N CYS A 3 -16.56 19.57 -3.25
CA CYS A 3 -17.07 18.63 -2.25
C CYS A 3 -17.58 19.42 -1.04
N SER A 4 -18.85 19.26 -0.68
CA SER A 4 -19.48 19.96 0.44
C SER A 4 -18.88 19.56 1.79
N ALA A 5 -18.13 18.46 1.80
CA ALA A 5 -17.39 17.93 2.94
C ALA A 5 -15.88 18.03 2.67
N ILE A 6 -15.28 19.22 2.76
CA ILE A 6 -13.85 19.24 3.16
C ILE A 6 -13.88 19.09 4.69
N GLU A 7 -14.30 17.92 5.16
CA GLU A 7 -14.53 17.67 6.60
C GLU A 7 -13.21 17.29 7.30
N ASP A 8 -12.29 16.61 6.61
CA ASP A 8 -10.95 16.29 7.12
C ASP A 8 -10.00 15.78 6.02
N ALA A 9 -8.74 15.52 6.39
CA ALA A 9 -7.74 14.94 5.50
C ALA A 9 -8.15 13.55 4.98
N HIS A 10 -8.80 12.72 5.82
CA HIS A 10 -9.26 11.40 5.43
C HIS A 10 -10.22 11.47 4.24
N HIS A 11 -11.16 12.42 4.25
CA HIS A 11 -12.06 12.64 3.13
C HIS A 11 -11.27 12.91 1.84
N VAL A 12 -10.33 13.85 1.83
CA VAL A 12 -9.57 14.22 0.62
C VAL A 12 -8.76 13.03 0.09
N PHE A 13 -8.03 12.36 0.98
CA PHE A 13 -7.05 11.34 0.64
C PHE A 13 -7.62 9.92 0.53
N VAL A 14 -8.88 9.68 0.89
CA VAL A 14 -9.43 8.30 0.90
C VAL A 14 -10.78 8.23 0.19
N GLU A 15 -11.69 9.16 0.46
CA GLU A 15 -13.10 9.01 0.09
C GLU A 15 -13.55 9.94 -1.05
N CYS A 16 -12.97 11.14 -1.15
CA CYS A 16 -13.48 12.22 -1.99
C CYS A 16 -13.54 11.79 -3.46
N TRP A 17 -14.75 11.76 -4.03
CA TRP A 17 -14.98 11.33 -5.41
C TRP A 17 -14.19 12.15 -6.43
N ARG A 18 -13.94 13.44 -6.13
CA ARG A 18 -13.22 14.37 -7.01
C ARG A 18 -11.74 14.02 -7.16
N TYR A 19 -11.13 13.46 -6.13
CA TYR A 19 -9.73 13.02 -6.15
C TYR A 19 -9.60 11.53 -6.44
N ARG A 20 -10.70 10.83 -6.71
CA ARG A 20 -10.70 9.39 -6.98
C ARG A 20 -9.74 9.02 -8.11
N GLU A 21 -9.73 9.76 -9.21
CA GLU A 21 -8.84 9.47 -10.34
C GLU A 21 -7.36 9.57 -9.97
N TRP A 22 -7.01 10.55 -9.15
CA TRP A 22 -5.64 10.73 -8.65
C TRP A 22 -5.23 9.56 -7.75
N ARG A 23 -6.13 9.15 -6.85
CA ARG A 23 -5.92 8.00 -5.98
C ARG A 23 -5.82 6.69 -6.74
N SER A 24 -6.66 6.48 -7.75
CA SER A 24 -6.58 5.30 -8.62
C SER A 24 -5.23 5.24 -9.35
N LYS A 25 -4.78 6.36 -9.93
CA LYS A 25 -3.47 6.42 -10.61
C LYS A 25 -2.31 6.18 -9.65
N ALA A 26 -2.35 6.76 -8.46
CA ALA A 26 -1.33 6.53 -7.44
C ALA A 26 -1.30 5.06 -6.98
N ALA A 27 -2.47 4.44 -6.79
CA ALA A 27 -2.58 3.03 -6.46
C ALA A 27 -2.05 2.13 -7.58
N GLU A 28 -2.39 2.41 -8.84
CA GLU A 28 -1.87 1.68 -10.01
C GLU A 28 -0.35 1.77 -10.11
N GLU A 29 0.22 2.96 -9.91
CA GLU A 29 1.66 3.16 -9.94
C GLU A 29 2.35 2.40 -8.79
N LEU A 30 1.81 2.48 -7.57
CA LEU A 30 2.35 1.78 -6.41
C LEU A 30 2.32 0.26 -6.57
N VAL A 31 1.21 -0.27 -7.09
CA VAL A 31 1.08 -1.69 -7.40
C VAL A 31 2.13 -2.10 -8.43
N ARG A 32 2.27 -1.33 -9.52
CA ARG A 32 3.24 -1.61 -10.58
C ARG A 32 4.68 -1.65 -10.05
N THR A 33 5.09 -0.65 -9.25
CA THR A 33 6.44 -0.62 -8.67
C THR A 33 6.67 -1.75 -7.67
N THR A 34 5.66 -2.06 -6.86
CA THR A 34 5.72 -3.18 -5.90
C THR A 34 5.84 -4.53 -6.64
N THR A 35 5.06 -4.74 -7.69
CA THR A 35 5.14 -5.95 -8.54
C THR A 35 6.53 -6.14 -9.12
N MET A 36 7.11 -5.09 -9.73
CA MET A 36 8.46 -5.17 -10.30
C MET A 36 9.50 -5.61 -9.27
N LYS A 37 9.45 -5.05 -8.04
CA LYS A 37 10.40 -5.43 -6.98
C LYS A 37 10.22 -6.86 -6.50
N LEU A 38 8.99 -7.34 -6.42
CA LEU A 38 8.69 -8.72 -6.04
C LEU A 38 9.14 -9.71 -7.12
N GLU A 39 9.00 -9.34 -8.40
CA GLU A 39 9.49 -10.11 -9.56
C GLU A 39 11.01 -10.21 -9.59
N GLU A 40 11.71 -9.09 -9.39
CA GLU A 40 13.18 -9.05 -9.31
C GLU A 40 13.73 -9.91 -8.17
N LYS A 41 12.93 -10.16 -7.14
CA LYS A 41 13.28 -11.03 -6.01
C LYS A 41 12.78 -12.47 -6.13
N GLY A 42 12.15 -12.82 -7.24
CA GLY A 42 11.70 -14.19 -7.49
C GLY A 42 10.58 -14.66 -6.56
N VAL A 43 9.87 -13.74 -5.89
CA VAL A 43 8.74 -14.09 -5.01
C VAL A 43 7.66 -14.75 -5.87
N GLU A 44 7.02 -15.84 -5.44
CA GLU A 44 5.96 -16.47 -6.24
C GLU A 44 4.68 -15.62 -6.28
N GLU A 45 3.95 -15.66 -7.41
CA GLU A 45 2.75 -14.84 -7.63
C GLU A 45 1.68 -15.02 -6.52
N ALA A 46 1.52 -16.25 -6.00
CA ALA A 46 0.62 -16.53 -4.90
C ALA A 46 1.01 -15.79 -3.62
N ALA A 47 2.31 -15.71 -3.32
CA ALA A 47 2.86 -15.01 -2.15
C ALA A 47 2.81 -13.48 -2.31
N ARG A 48 2.83 -12.96 -3.54
CA ARG A 48 2.73 -11.50 -3.82
C ARG A 48 1.34 -10.94 -3.56
N LYS A 49 0.28 -11.76 -3.69
CA LYS A 49 -1.11 -11.31 -3.69
C LYS A 49 -1.48 -10.50 -2.44
N GLY A 50 -0.98 -10.89 -1.27
CA GLY A 50 -1.19 -10.16 -0.01
C GLY A 50 -0.67 -8.73 -0.09
N LEU A 51 0.62 -8.58 -0.40
CA LEU A 51 1.27 -7.27 -0.54
C LEU A 51 0.63 -6.39 -1.61
N LEU A 52 0.27 -6.96 -2.78
CA LEU A 52 -0.37 -6.19 -3.85
C LEU A 52 -1.78 -5.73 -3.47
N THR A 53 -2.50 -6.51 -2.65
CA THR A 53 -3.79 -6.10 -2.10
C THR A 53 -3.59 -4.96 -1.10
N ALA A 54 -2.60 -5.09 -0.22
CA ALA A 54 -2.24 -4.05 0.74
C ALA A 54 -1.74 -2.74 0.09
N ALA A 55 -1.05 -2.83 -1.06
CA ALA A 55 -0.66 -1.66 -1.84
C ALA A 55 -1.89 -0.91 -2.39
N LYS A 56 -2.87 -1.66 -2.92
CA LYS A 56 -4.12 -1.08 -3.44
C LYS A 56 -4.95 -0.40 -2.36
N SER A 57 -4.97 -0.97 -1.16
CA SER A 57 -5.67 -0.41 0.00
C SER A 57 -5.01 0.82 0.61
N LEU A 58 -3.83 1.25 0.15
CA LEU A 58 -3.22 2.46 0.68
C LEU A 58 -4.08 3.69 0.38
N PHE A 59 -4.66 3.77 -0.82
CA PHE A 59 -5.40 4.94 -1.32
C PHE A 59 -6.93 4.79 -1.32
N ARG A 60 -7.45 3.76 -0.64
CA ARG A 60 -8.88 3.50 -0.51
C ARG A 60 -9.16 2.89 0.85
N ARG A 61 -10.40 3.01 1.32
CA ARG A 61 -10.84 2.31 2.53
C ARG A 61 -10.80 0.79 2.31
N ASP A 62 -10.11 0.09 3.20
CA ASP A 62 -10.00 -1.36 3.24
C ASP A 62 -9.83 -1.77 4.70
N ASP A 63 -10.93 -2.22 5.30
CA ASP A 63 -11.02 -2.45 6.74
C ASP A 63 -10.20 -3.70 7.17
N ASP A 64 -9.77 -4.54 6.22
CA ASP A 64 -9.02 -5.79 6.45
C ASP A 64 -7.50 -5.59 6.45
N VAL A 65 -6.99 -4.53 5.84
CA VAL A 65 -5.54 -4.28 5.73
C VAL A 65 -5.00 -3.40 6.86
N TRP A 66 -5.82 -2.48 7.35
CA TRP A 66 -5.39 -1.50 8.34
C TRP A 66 -5.80 -1.92 9.75
N PRO A 67 -4.87 -1.96 10.74
CA PRO A 67 -5.22 -2.30 12.12
C PRO A 67 -6.32 -1.41 12.73
N LEU A 68 -6.35 -0.14 12.32
CA LEU A 68 -7.36 0.84 12.76
C LEU A 68 -8.53 0.98 11.76
N LYS A 69 -8.64 0.08 10.79
CA LYS A 69 -9.68 0.06 9.73
C LYS A 69 -9.76 1.33 8.89
N GLN A 70 -8.72 2.16 8.93
CA GLN A 70 -8.63 3.41 8.18
C GLN A 70 -7.19 3.62 7.69
N PRO A 71 -7.03 4.05 6.43
CA PRO A 71 -5.72 4.43 5.90
C PRO A 71 -5.30 5.79 6.43
N PHE A 72 -4.11 5.83 7.05
CA PHE A 72 -3.48 7.05 7.57
C PHE A 72 -2.20 7.42 6.80
N TYR A 73 -2.12 7.03 5.52
CA TYR A 73 -0.92 7.21 4.70
C TYR A 73 -0.51 8.67 4.52
N TYR A 74 -1.49 9.57 4.48
CA TYR A 74 -1.27 11.02 4.40
C TYR A 74 -0.66 11.61 5.69
N LEU A 75 -0.54 10.81 6.76
CA LEU A 75 0.22 11.12 7.98
C LEU A 75 1.55 10.36 8.04
N GLY A 76 1.95 9.69 6.95
CA GLY A 76 3.17 8.88 6.87
C GLY A 76 3.03 7.46 7.41
N HIS A 77 1.83 6.99 7.77
CA HIS A 77 1.64 5.62 8.23
C HIS A 77 1.48 4.63 7.07
N ILE A 78 1.97 3.41 7.24
CA ILE A 78 1.74 2.30 6.31
C ILE A 78 1.23 1.09 7.11
N PRO A 79 0.47 0.17 6.50
CA PRO A 79 0.05 -1.04 7.20
C PRO A 79 1.27 -1.95 7.48
N PRO A 80 1.20 -2.79 8.53
CA PRO A 80 2.27 -3.74 8.85
C PRO A 80 2.44 -4.75 7.72
N LEU A 81 3.61 -4.80 7.09
CA LEU A 81 3.82 -5.61 5.88
C LEU A 81 4.09 -7.09 6.13
N ASP A 82 4.51 -7.44 7.35
CA ASP A 82 4.91 -8.80 7.69
C ASP A 82 3.80 -9.83 7.50
N ASP A 83 2.55 -9.45 7.76
CA ASP A 83 1.38 -10.32 7.64
C ASP A 83 1.01 -10.60 6.17
N PHE A 84 1.54 -9.80 5.23
CA PHE A 84 1.19 -9.88 3.81
C PHE A 84 2.22 -10.63 2.96
N LEU A 85 3.35 -11.03 3.54
CA LEU A 85 4.38 -11.81 2.87
C LEU A 85 4.75 -13.03 3.71
N PRO A 86 4.45 -14.26 3.26
CA PRO A 86 4.82 -15.49 3.95
C PRO A 86 6.32 -15.55 4.29
N ALA A 87 6.66 -16.22 5.39
CA ALA A 87 8.04 -16.33 5.86
C ALA A 87 8.96 -17.10 4.90
N ASP A 88 8.38 -18.04 4.15
CA ASP A 88 9.02 -18.89 3.14
C ASP A 88 8.97 -18.31 1.72
N ALA A 89 8.40 -17.11 1.54
CA ALA A 89 8.28 -16.46 0.23
C ALA A 89 9.63 -16.01 -0.37
N VAL A 90 10.70 -16.02 0.43
CA VAL A 90 12.07 -15.67 0.05
C VAL A 90 13.02 -16.63 0.76
N ASP A 91 14.09 -17.05 0.08
CA ASP A 91 15.05 -18.06 0.55
C ASP A 91 15.67 -17.81 1.94
N ASN A 92 15.70 -16.56 2.40
CA ASN A 92 16.35 -16.17 3.65
C ASN A 92 15.58 -15.05 4.36
N THR A 93 15.49 -15.15 5.69
CA THR A 93 14.84 -14.16 6.57
C THR A 93 15.40 -12.75 6.39
N ILE A 94 16.73 -12.60 6.32
CA ILE A 94 17.36 -11.27 6.12
C ILE A 94 16.97 -10.68 4.77
N SER A 95 16.88 -11.51 3.73
CA SER A 95 16.47 -11.06 2.40
C SER A 95 15.00 -10.63 2.38
N ARG A 96 14.13 -11.37 3.10
CA ARG A 96 12.72 -11.00 3.30
C ARG A 96 12.58 -9.67 4.03
N GLU A 97 13.25 -9.51 5.17
CA GLU A 97 13.21 -8.27 5.97
C GLU A 97 13.69 -7.07 5.16
N ARG A 98 14.79 -7.21 4.42
CA ARG A 98 15.31 -6.15 3.55
C ARG A 98 14.32 -5.79 2.44
N LEU A 99 13.68 -6.78 1.83
CA LEU A 99 12.65 -6.57 0.82
C LEU A 99 11.46 -5.79 1.40
N LEU A 100 10.93 -6.23 2.55
CA LEU A 100 9.83 -5.54 3.23
C LEU A 100 10.20 -4.12 3.62
N HIS A 101 11.42 -3.90 4.12
CA HIS A 101 11.90 -2.55 4.45
C HIS A 101 11.99 -1.65 3.21
N HIS A 102 12.47 -2.17 2.08
CA HIS A 102 12.51 -1.41 0.82
C HIS A 102 11.11 -1.07 0.32
N ILE A 103 10.18 -2.03 0.36
CA ILE A 103 8.78 -1.81 -0.03
C ILE A 103 8.14 -0.77 0.89
N ALA A 104 8.32 -0.89 2.21
CA ALA A 104 7.83 0.08 3.19
C ALA A 104 8.33 1.50 2.92
N ALA A 105 9.63 1.64 2.63
CA ALA A 105 10.23 2.93 2.29
C ALA A 105 9.63 3.53 1.01
N ASP A 106 9.44 2.71 -0.04
CA ASP A 106 8.81 3.17 -1.28
C ASP A 106 7.35 3.60 -1.05
N TRP A 107 6.60 2.83 -0.26
CA TRP A 107 5.20 3.12 0.04
C TRP A 107 5.08 4.42 0.82
N HIS A 108 5.98 4.65 1.79
CA HIS A 108 6.05 5.89 2.53
C HIS A 108 6.38 7.09 1.62
N LEU A 109 7.36 6.95 0.72
CA LEU A 109 7.71 8.02 -0.23
C LEU A 109 6.61 8.32 -1.25
N LYS A 110 5.81 7.32 -1.64
CA LYS A 110 4.69 7.49 -2.56
C LYS A 110 3.42 8.01 -1.88
N ALA A 111 3.34 7.89 -0.56
CA ALA A 111 2.21 8.33 0.25
C ALA A 111 2.21 9.85 0.54
N ILE A 112 3.35 10.52 0.40
CA ILE A 112 3.59 11.93 0.80
C ILE A 112 3.73 12.83 -0.43
#